data_AF-A0AAU9HD16-F1
#
_entry.id   AF-A0AAU9HD16-F1
#
_cell.length_a   1.000
_cell.length_b   1.000
_cell.length_c   1.000
_cell.angle_alpha   90.00
_cell.angle_beta   90.00
_cell.angle_gamma   90.00
#
_symmetry.space_group_name_H-M   'P 1'
#
loop_
_entity.id
_entity.type
_entity.pdbx_description
1 polymer ?
#
loop_
_entity_poly.entity_id
_entity_poly.type
_entity_poly.pdbx_seq_one_letter_code
_entity_poly.pdbx_strand_id
1 'polypeptide(L)'
;MQSTTTNTEYTASPSALNEQKNNAVHTDESKYQFVPLTKNESSFLNKKRKSWKFANPKDLYTFRDQPVGIFNHLLHIVIFLVCLFLLISIYYLPFDQEFINGVGSYNTITPLERFSRTLLVGLILFNLNSLRVNLKAYPIKRYWFAMAANSLLKVVILNIYYLLLIFLSMAFVGASKGVDLFSALEMFEDSANYEQFLIFDTFISFGIIWHAFKFCRKEVKQ
;
A
#
# COMPACT_ATOMS: atom_id res chain seq x y z
N MET A 1 52.12 -27.76 27.49
CA MET A 1 53.37 -28.06 26.76
C MET A 1 53.57 -29.56 26.75
N GLN A 2 53.73 -30.10 25.54
CA GLN A 2 54.29 -31.42 25.14
C GLN A 2 53.65 -32.75 25.59
N SER A 3 53.04 -33.38 24.59
CA SER A 3 52.74 -34.80 24.40
C SER A 3 53.99 -35.69 24.43
N THR A 4 53.83 -36.98 24.77
CA THR A 4 54.45 -38.09 24.03
C THR A 4 53.62 -39.36 24.19
N THR A 5 53.25 -39.95 23.06
CA THR A 5 52.57 -41.25 22.83
C THR A 5 53.58 -42.32 22.44
N THR A 6 53.25 -43.61 22.66
CA THR A 6 53.57 -44.81 21.83
C THR A 6 53.17 -46.06 22.64
N ASN A 7 52.77 -47.23 22.13
CA ASN A 7 52.33 -47.79 20.84
C ASN A 7 51.97 -49.26 21.13
N THR A 8 50.92 -49.82 20.52
CA THR A 8 50.69 -51.25 20.12
C THR A 8 49.18 -51.45 19.93
N GLU A 9 48.63 -52.17 18.97
CA GLU A 9 49.13 -52.84 17.77
C GLU A 9 47.89 -53.17 16.91
N TYR A 10 48.11 -53.40 15.63
CA TYR A 10 47.12 -53.70 14.60
C TYR A 10 46.33 -54.99 14.86
N THR A 11 45.05 -55.02 14.46
CA THR A 11 44.52 -56.19 13.73
C THR A 11 43.46 -55.76 12.72
N ALA A 12 43.68 -56.20 11.48
CA ALA A 12 42.86 -55.93 10.30
C ALA A 12 41.60 -56.82 10.24
N SER A 13 40.57 -56.25 9.60
CA SER A 13 39.39 -56.87 8.94
C SER A 13 39.74 -58.10 8.07
N PRO A 14 38.80 -58.96 7.59
CA PRO A 14 37.50 -58.56 6.98
C PRO A 14 36.32 -59.56 7.05
N SER A 15 35.11 -59.08 6.76
CA SER A 15 34.25 -59.66 5.70
C SER A 15 32.90 -58.94 5.63
N ALA A 16 32.60 -58.46 4.43
CA ALA A 16 31.34 -57.84 4.04
C ALA A 16 30.29 -58.92 3.73
N LEU A 17 29.02 -58.67 4.08
CA LEU A 17 27.88 -58.92 3.18
C LEU A 17 26.58 -58.31 3.72
N ASN A 18 26.10 -57.29 3.00
CA ASN A 18 24.73 -56.81 2.77
C ASN A 18 23.57 -57.41 3.60
N GLU A 19 22.71 -56.55 4.18
CA GLU A 19 21.55 -56.00 3.43
C GLU A 19 20.88 -54.82 4.15
N GLN A 20 20.52 -53.86 3.32
CA GLN A 20 19.87 -52.58 3.55
C GLN A 20 18.38 -52.78 3.90
N LYS A 21 17.78 -51.92 4.76
CA LYS A 21 17.06 -50.69 4.36
C LYS A 21 15.95 -50.29 5.35
N ASN A 22 15.79 -48.97 5.44
CA ASN A 22 14.58 -48.20 5.80
C ASN A 22 14.36 -47.83 7.27
N ASN A 23 15.17 -46.89 7.77
CA ASN A 23 14.62 -45.77 8.53
C ASN A 23 14.85 -44.51 7.69
N ALA A 24 13.81 -44.05 7.01
CA ALA A 24 13.80 -42.76 6.35
C ALA A 24 13.75 -41.66 7.42
N VAL A 25 14.93 -41.20 7.84
CA VAL A 25 15.06 -39.89 8.49
C VAL A 25 14.85 -38.86 7.39
N HIS A 26 13.66 -38.27 7.34
CA HIS A 26 13.40 -37.08 6.55
C HIS A 26 14.16 -35.91 7.18
N THR A 27 15.43 -35.75 6.80
CA THR A 27 16.15 -34.49 6.96
C THR A 27 15.71 -33.59 5.81
N ASP A 28 14.62 -32.83 6.01
CA ASP A 28 14.32 -31.66 5.20
C ASP A 28 15.31 -30.54 5.55
N GLU A 29 16.59 -30.76 5.26
CA GLU A 29 17.48 -29.65 4.97
C GLU A 29 17.20 -29.23 3.53
N SER A 30 16.18 -28.39 3.34
CA SER A 30 16.10 -27.56 2.15
C SER A 30 17.32 -26.64 2.17
N LYS A 31 18.45 -27.13 1.66
CA LYS A 31 19.66 -26.36 1.40
C LYS A 31 19.24 -25.19 0.52
N TYR A 32 19.04 -24.03 1.12
CA TYR A 32 18.86 -22.79 0.40
C TYR A 32 20.11 -22.61 -0.46
N GLN A 33 20.01 -22.96 -1.74
CA GLN A 33 21.07 -22.73 -2.70
C GLN A 33 21.16 -21.21 -2.87
N PHE A 34 22.15 -20.61 -2.22
CA PHE A 34 22.46 -19.20 -2.43
C PHE A 34 22.92 -19.04 -3.87
N VAL A 35 22.03 -18.49 -4.72
CA VAL A 35 22.40 -18.11 -6.07
C VAL A 35 23.36 -16.93 -5.97
N PRO A 36 24.62 -17.07 -6.45
CA PRO A 36 25.57 -15.97 -6.41
C PRO A 36 25.09 -14.87 -7.36
N LEU A 37 24.91 -13.66 -6.82
CA LEU A 37 24.53 -12.51 -7.63
C LEU A 37 25.70 -12.03 -8.48
N THR A 38 25.41 -11.67 -9.73
CA THR A 38 26.37 -10.99 -10.60
C THR A 38 26.70 -9.61 -10.01
N LYS A 39 27.92 -9.08 -10.25
CA LYS A 39 28.32 -7.74 -9.80
C LYS A 39 27.28 -6.66 -10.18
N ASN A 40 26.73 -6.74 -11.39
CA ASN A 40 25.69 -5.83 -11.87
C ASN A 40 24.38 -5.94 -11.08
N GLU A 41 23.93 -7.15 -10.77
CA GLU A 41 22.72 -7.39 -9.97
C GLU A 41 22.91 -6.91 -8.54
N SER A 42 24.08 -7.18 -7.94
CA SER A 42 24.41 -6.68 -6.61
C SER A 42 24.41 -5.16 -6.53
N SER A 43 24.94 -4.48 -7.56
CA SER A 43 24.96 -3.02 -7.67
C SER A 43 23.55 -2.46 -7.84
N PHE A 44 22.74 -3.08 -8.70
CA PHE A 44 21.34 -2.71 -8.91
C PHE A 44 20.52 -2.85 -7.62
N LEU A 45 20.63 -3.98 -6.91
CA LEU A 45 19.93 -4.20 -5.66
C LEU A 45 20.38 -3.23 -4.57
N ASN A 46 21.69 -2.95 -4.47
CA ASN A 46 22.19 -1.97 -3.51
C ASN A 46 21.69 -0.55 -3.82
N LYS A 47 21.61 -0.17 -5.10
CA LYS A 47 21.01 1.11 -5.50
C LYS A 47 19.53 1.17 -5.15
N LYS A 48 18.77 0.11 -5.43
CA LYS A 48 17.34 0.02 -5.08
C LYS A 48 17.09 -0.01 -3.57
N ARG A 49 17.95 -0.67 -2.78
CA ARG A 49 17.89 -0.64 -1.32
C ARG A 49 18.09 0.77 -0.78
N LYS A 50 19.06 1.52 -1.31
CA LYS A 50 19.33 2.91 -0.88
C LYS A 50 18.32 3.94 -1.38
N SER A 51 17.51 3.58 -2.39
CA SER A 51 16.50 4.48 -2.95
C SER A 51 15.37 4.80 -1.98
N TRP A 52 14.88 6.03 -2.04
CA TRP A 52 13.74 6.50 -1.27
C TRP A 52 12.46 5.89 -1.86
N LYS A 53 11.67 5.20 -1.03
CA LYS A 53 10.47 4.46 -1.45
C LYS A 53 9.23 5.25 -1.04
N PHE A 54 8.92 6.31 -1.80
CA PHE A 54 7.70 7.12 -1.65
C PHE A 54 6.68 6.82 -2.75
N ALA A 55 5.40 6.97 -2.43
CA ALA A 55 4.23 6.65 -3.26
C ALA A 55 4.24 5.25 -3.93
N ASN A 56 5.09 4.33 -3.49
CA ASN A 56 5.29 3.04 -4.13
C ASN A 56 5.24 1.88 -3.12
N PRO A 57 4.03 1.43 -2.76
CA PRO A 57 3.86 0.30 -1.84
C PRO A 57 4.41 -1.02 -2.41
N LYS A 58 4.54 -1.17 -3.73
CA LYS A 58 5.13 -2.37 -4.37
C LYS A 58 6.61 -2.50 -4.03
N ASP A 59 7.36 -1.42 -4.20
CA ASP A 59 8.81 -1.42 -3.93
C ASP A 59 9.07 -1.63 -2.44
N LEU A 60 8.23 -1.06 -1.56
CA LEU A 60 8.35 -1.30 -0.12
C LEU A 60 8.04 -2.76 0.25
N TYR A 61 7.03 -3.38 -0.36
CA TYR A 61 6.74 -4.80 -0.19
C TYR A 61 7.87 -5.70 -0.69
N THR A 62 8.44 -5.38 -1.85
CA THR A 62 9.52 -6.18 -2.48
C THR A 62 10.81 -6.14 -1.66
N PHE A 63 11.09 -5.04 -0.97
CA PHE A 63 12.30 -4.85 -0.15
C PHE A 63 11.99 -4.73 1.35
N ARG A 64 11.03 -5.53 1.81
CA ARG A 64 10.53 -5.53 3.20
C ARG A 64 11.57 -5.90 4.25
N ASP A 65 12.56 -6.70 3.87
CA ASP A 65 13.61 -7.18 4.78
C ASP A 65 14.63 -6.09 5.12
N GLN A 66 14.55 -4.94 4.42
CA GLN A 66 15.38 -3.79 4.70
C GLN A 66 14.76 -2.95 5.83
N PRO A 67 15.49 -2.71 6.94
CA PRO A 67 14.97 -1.89 8.02
C PRO A 67 14.78 -0.45 7.54
N VAL A 68 13.61 0.11 7.84
CA VAL A 68 13.33 1.54 7.62
C VAL A 68 14.14 2.34 8.66
N GLY A 69 15.03 3.19 8.18
CA GLY A 69 15.82 4.11 9.01
C GLY A 69 14.92 5.08 9.79
N ILE A 70 15.40 5.58 10.92
CA ILE A 70 14.59 6.41 11.83
C ILE A 70 14.08 7.70 11.17
N PHE A 71 14.92 8.35 10.37
CA PHE A 71 14.55 9.56 9.63
C PHE A 71 13.44 9.28 8.61
N ASN A 72 13.57 8.21 7.82
CA ASN A 72 12.54 7.80 6.86
C ASN A 72 11.24 7.43 7.56
N HIS A 73 11.31 6.81 8.74
CA HIS A 73 10.14 6.49 9.53
C HIS A 73 9.40 7.75 9.98
N LEU A 74 10.10 8.76 10.49
CA LEU A 74 9.52 10.06 10.85
C LEU A 74 8.88 10.74 9.63
N LEU A 75 9.56 10.72 8.49
CA LEU A 75 9.03 11.28 7.25
C LEU A 75 7.74 10.58 6.81
N HIS A 76 7.67 9.25 6.90
CA HIS A 76 6.45 8.50 6.62
C HIS A 76 5.30 8.83 7.58
N ILE A 77 5.58 9.10 8.86
CA ILE A 77 4.56 9.58 9.82
C ILE A 77 4.02 10.93 9.37
N VAL A 78 4.87 11.88 9.02
CA VAL A 78 4.44 13.20 8.52
C VAL A 78 3.59 13.06 7.26
N ILE A 79 4.03 12.26 6.28
CA ILE A 79 3.25 11.99 5.06
C ILE A 79 1.90 11.35 5.40
N PHE A 80 1.88 10.38 6.30
CA PHE A 80 0.65 9.73 6.74
C PHE A 80 -0.34 10.74 7.31
N LEU A 81 0.12 11.63 8.20
CA LEU A 81 -0.70 12.68 8.80
C LEU A 81 -1.23 13.66 7.76
N VAL A 82 -0.38 14.11 6.84
CA VAL A 82 -0.79 15.02 5.75
C VAL A 82 -1.83 14.35 4.84
N CYS A 83 -1.61 13.09 4.44
CA CYS A 83 -2.57 12.37 3.61
C CYS A 83 -3.89 12.14 4.34
N LEU A 84 -3.84 11.81 5.63
CA LEU A 84 -5.04 11.63 6.44
C LEU A 84 -5.82 12.94 6.57
N PHE A 85 -5.13 14.06 6.82
CA PHE A 85 -5.74 15.39 6.84
C PHE A 85 -6.43 15.72 5.52
N LEU A 86 -5.75 15.53 4.38
CA LEU A 86 -6.35 15.76 3.06
C LEU A 86 -7.60 14.89 2.82
N LEU A 87 -7.57 13.62 3.20
CA LEU A 87 -8.71 12.73 3.04
C LEU A 87 -9.89 13.13 3.94
N ILE A 88 -9.63 13.55 5.18
CA ILE A 88 -10.66 14.08 6.07
C ILE A 88 -11.26 15.36 5.48
N SER A 89 -10.42 16.26 4.96
CA SER A 89 -10.87 17.50 4.32
C SER A 89 -11.76 17.25 3.11
N ILE A 90 -11.43 16.27 2.28
CA ILE A 90 -12.21 15.94 1.07
C ILE A 90 -13.51 15.23 1.44
N TYR A 91 -13.48 14.24 2.33
CA TYR A 91 -14.64 13.38 2.58
C TYR A 91 -15.56 13.86 3.72
N TYR A 92 -15.11 14.77 4.58
CA TYR A 92 -15.82 15.12 5.81
C TYR A 92 -16.01 16.62 6.06
N LEU A 93 -15.25 17.52 5.42
CA LEU A 93 -15.40 18.98 5.66
C LEU A 93 -16.42 19.74 4.78
N PRO A 94 -16.87 19.28 3.59
CA PRO A 94 -17.92 20.01 2.86
C PRO A 94 -19.27 19.68 3.49
N PHE A 95 -19.64 20.45 4.51
CA PHE A 95 -21.02 20.59 5.00
C PHE A 95 -21.42 22.03 4.73
N ASP A 96 -21.74 22.35 3.47
CA ASP A 96 -22.39 23.60 3.18
C ASP A 96 -23.79 23.54 3.79
N GLN A 97 -23.99 24.41 4.77
CA GLN A 97 -25.24 24.59 5.47
C GLN A 97 -25.93 25.77 4.83
N GLU A 98 -26.92 25.50 4.00
CA GLU A 98 -27.80 26.55 3.54
C GLU A 98 -28.82 26.88 4.63
N PHE A 99 -29.07 28.17 4.83
CA PHE A 99 -30.03 28.65 5.82
C PHE A 99 -31.29 29.14 5.11
N ILE A 100 -32.40 28.43 5.32
CA ILE A 100 -33.71 28.86 4.82
C ILE A 100 -34.43 29.58 5.95
N ASN A 101 -34.77 30.85 5.73
CA ASN A 101 -35.57 31.64 6.67
C ASN A 101 -36.88 30.92 7.01
N GLY A 102 -37.12 30.66 8.30
CA GLY A 102 -38.33 30.02 8.81
C GLY A 102 -38.31 28.49 8.86
N VAL A 103 -37.31 27.84 8.25
CA VAL A 103 -37.12 26.37 8.27
C VAL A 103 -35.86 25.98 9.05
N GLY A 104 -34.84 26.84 9.05
CA GLY A 104 -33.56 26.63 9.72
C GLY A 104 -32.44 26.24 8.75
N SER A 105 -31.32 25.77 9.30
CA SER A 105 -30.19 25.28 8.50
C SER A 105 -30.48 23.87 7.97
N TYR A 106 -30.24 23.66 6.68
CA TYR A 106 -30.32 22.36 6.05
C TYR A 106 -28.97 21.99 5.41
N ASN A 107 -28.67 20.69 5.42
CA ASN A 107 -27.48 20.15 4.76
C ASN A 107 -27.77 20.02 3.27
N THR A 108 -26.93 20.61 2.41
CA THR A 108 -27.04 20.49 0.95
C THR A 108 -26.62 19.11 0.43
N ILE A 109 -25.84 18.36 1.22
CA ILE A 109 -25.37 17.02 0.86
C ILE A 109 -26.51 16.01 0.71
N THR A 110 -26.56 15.33 -0.44
CA THR A 110 -27.58 14.31 -0.68
C THR A 110 -27.30 13.05 0.17
N PRO A 111 -28.34 12.26 0.51
CA PRO A 111 -28.13 11.00 1.23
C PRO A 111 -27.20 10.03 0.50
N LEU A 112 -27.24 10.01 -0.84
CA LEU A 112 -26.36 9.17 -1.65
C LEU A 112 -24.91 9.61 -1.53
N GLU A 113 -24.66 10.92 -1.57
CA GLU A 113 -23.31 11.47 -1.42
C GLU A 113 -22.74 11.22 -0.03
N ARG A 114 -23.56 11.35 1.01
CA ARG A 114 -23.14 10.99 2.37
C ARG A 114 -22.79 9.50 2.48
N PHE A 115 -23.59 8.63 1.86
CA PHE A 115 -23.33 7.20 1.84
C PHE A 115 -22.04 6.86 1.09
N SER A 116 -21.82 7.45 -0.10
CA SER A 116 -20.61 7.19 -0.89
C SER A 116 -19.34 7.63 -0.16
N ARG A 117 -19.32 8.85 0.40
CA ARG A 117 -18.18 9.35 1.20
C ARG A 117 -17.90 8.44 2.40
N THR A 118 -18.95 8.01 3.11
CA THR A 118 -18.83 7.08 4.25
C THR A 118 -18.26 5.73 3.83
N LEU A 119 -18.72 5.19 2.69
CA LEU A 119 -18.23 3.94 2.11
C LEU A 119 -16.73 4.02 1.79
N LEU A 120 -16.28 5.11 1.16
CA LEU A 120 -14.88 5.31 0.80
C LEU A 120 -13.97 5.42 2.04
N VAL A 121 -14.41 6.14 3.07
CA VAL A 121 -13.70 6.20 4.36
C VAL A 121 -13.63 4.82 5.00
N GLY A 122 -14.75 4.10 5.05
CA GLY A 122 -14.81 2.73 5.56
C GLY A 122 -13.85 1.79 4.83
N LEU A 123 -13.73 1.93 3.50
CA LEU A 123 -12.80 1.16 2.69
C LEU A 123 -11.32 1.43 3.04
N ILE A 124 -10.96 2.69 3.28
CA ILE A 124 -9.59 3.06 3.70
C ILE A 124 -9.28 2.42 5.06
N LEU A 125 -10.19 2.56 6.03
CA LEU A 125 -10.04 1.97 7.36
C LEU A 125 -9.95 0.43 7.29
N PHE A 126 -10.77 -0.20 6.48
CA PHE A 126 -10.73 -1.65 6.23
C PHE A 126 -9.35 -2.08 5.71
N ASN A 127 -8.79 -1.38 4.73
CA ASN A 127 -7.48 -1.72 4.17
C ASN A 127 -6.32 -1.46 5.15
N LEU A 128 -6.40 -0.42 5.98
CA LEU A 128 -5.42 -0.16 7.05
C LEU A 128 -5.47 -1.24 8.14
N ASN A 129 -6.68 -1.70 8.50
CA ASN A 129 -6.84 -2.82 9.42
C ASN A 129 -6.33 -4.13 8.81
N SER A 130 -6.63 -4.39 7.53
CA SER A 130 -6.09 -5.54 6.79
C SER A 130 -4.57 -5.55 6.77
N LEU A 131 -3.94 -4.39 6.54
CA LEU A 131 -2.49 -4.24 6.65
C LEU A 131 -1.98 -4.69 8.02
N ARG A 132 -2.63 -4.21 9.10
CA ARG A 132 -2.26 -4.56 10.48
C ARG A 132 -2.34 -6.06 10.74
N VAL A 133 -3.38 -6.73 10.25
CA VAL A 133 -3.58 -8.18 10.44
C VAL A 133 -2.59 -9.02 9.62
N ASN A 134 -2.26 -8.58 8.39
CA ASN A 134 -1.36 -9.30 7.48
C ASN A 134 0.13 -9.13 7.81
N LEU A 135 0.46 -8.23 8.73
CA LEU A 135 1.82 -7.90 9.15
C LEU A 135 2.35 -8.92 10.17
N LYS A 136 3.04 -9.94 9.66
CA LYS A 136 3.74 -10.96 10.46
C LYS A 136 5.26 -10.76 10.51
N ALA A 137 5.81 -9.76 9.80
CA ALA A 137 7.25 -9.50 9.69
C ALA A 137 7.76 -8.37 10.61
N TYR A 138 8.96 -8.55 11.17
CA TYR A 138 9.63 -7.62 12.08
C TYR A 138 10.60 -6.69 11.30
N PRO A 139 10.70 -5.37 11.60
CA PRO A 139 9.99 -4.61 12.64
C PRO A 139 8.61 -4.13 12.19
N ILE A 140 7.58 -4.58 12.92
CA ILE A 140 6.16 -4.46 12.56
C ILE A 140 5.69 -3.00 12.40
N LYS A 141 5.99 -2.12 13.38
CA LYS A 141 5.44 -0.75 13.42
C LYS A 141 6.01 0.16 12.33
N ARG A 142 7.33 0.11 12.11
CA ARG A 142 7.99 0.98 11.13
C ARG A 142 7.55 0.65 9.71
N TYR A 143 7.45 -0.65 9.42
CA TYR A 143 6.93 -1.12 8.15
C TYR A 143 5.45 -0.74 7.97
N TRP A 144 4.63 -0.91 9.01
CA TRP A 144 3.21 -0.51 8.96
C TRP A 144 3.04 0.94 8.53
N PHE A 145 3.71 1.88 9.21
CA PHE A 145 3.63 3.31 8.87
C PHE A 145 4.16 3.61 7.46
N ALA A 146 5.30 3.01 7.08
CA ALA A 146 5.84 3.21 5.75
C ALA A 146 4.88 2.72 4.66
N MET A 147 4.22 1.58 4.88
CA MET A 147 3.29 0.98 3.93
C MET A 147 1.96 1.73 3.87
N ALA A 148 1.42 2.13 5.02
CA ALA A 148 0.22 2.94 5.13
C ALA A 148 0.42 4.32 4.45
N ALA A 149 1.51 5.02 4.79
CA ALA A 149 1.84 6.32 4.20
C ALA A 149 2.00 6.25 2.68
N ASN A 150 2.73 5.24 2.17
CA ASN A 150 2.89 5.05 0.73
C ASN A 150 1.58 4.74 0.01
N SER A 151 0.71 3.93 0.63
CA SER A 151 -0.58 3.56 0.03
C SER A 151 -1.53 4.76 0.01
N LEU A 152 -1.63 5.51 1.11
CA LEU A 152 -2.43 6.73 1.17
C LEU A 152 -1.91 7.81 0.22
N LEU A 153 -0.59 8.03 0.16
CA LEU A 153 0.00 8.97 -0.78
C LEU A 153 -0.30 8.58 -2.23
N LYS A 154 -0.29 7.28 -2.54
CA LYS A 154 -0.69 6.78 -3.86
C LYS A 154 -2.18 7.02 -4.15
N VAL A 155 -3.06 6.90 -3.16
CA VAL A 155 -4.48 7.29 -3.29
C VAL A 155 -4.59 8.78 -3.62
N VAL A 156 -3.90 9.65 -2.88
CA VAL A 156 -3.92 11.10 -3.12
C VAL A 156 -3.44 11.43 -4.54
N ILE A 157 -2.30 10.88 -4.97
CA ILE A 157 -1.76 11.14 -6.30
C ILE A 157 -2.72 10.70 -7.41
N LEU A 158 -3.32 9.51 -7.28
CA LEU A 158 -4.29 9.01 -8.27
C LEU A 158 -5.56 9.85 -8.30
N ASN A 159 -6.04 10.33 -7.15
CA ASN A 159 -7.17 11.25 -7.08
C ASN A 159 -6.84 12.61 -7.70
N ILE A 160 -5.61 13.13 -7.54
CA ILE A 160 -5.18 14.36 -8.22
C ILE A 160 -5.21 14.19 -9.74
N TYR A 161 -4.71 13.07 -10.28
CA TYR A 161 -4.79 12.81 -11.72
C TYR A 161 -6.22 12.69 -12.22
N TYR A 162 -7.09 12.06 -11.44
CA TYR A 162 -8.50 11.93 -11.76
C TYR A 162 -9.24 13.28 -11.69
N LEU A 163 -8.96 14.12 -10.70
CA LEU A 163 -9.47 15.49 -10.61
C LEU A 163 -9.03 16.35 -11.81
N LEU A 164 -7.77 16.25 -12.21
CA LEU A 164 -7.27 16.93 -13.40
C LEU A 164 -8.01 16.48 -14.67
N LEU A 165 -8.36 15.19 -14.78
CA LEU A 165 -9.16 14.68 -15.88
C LEU A 165 -10.58 15.26 -15.87
N ILE A 166 -11.21 15.36 -14.70
CA ILE A 166 -12.53 16.00 -14.54
C ILE A 166 -12.44 17.47 -14.98
N PHE A 167 -11.48 18.24 -14.46
CA PHE A 167 -11.32 19.65 -14.86
C PHE A 167 -11.05 19.83 -16.34
N LEU A 168 -10.24 18.97 -16.96
CA LEU A 168 -10.02 19.01 -18.40
C LEU A 168 -11.31 18.72 -19.18
N SER A 169 -12.10 17.75 -18.73
CA SER A 169 -13.39 17.40 -19.33
C SER A 169 -14.39 18.56 -19.21
N MET A 170 -14.46 19.19 -18.03
CA MET A 170 -15.33 20.34 -17.78
C MET A 170 -14.89 21.58 -18.53
N ALA A 171 -13.59 21.82 -18.68
CA ALA A 171 -13.08 22.90 -19.52
C ALA A 171 -13.48 22.71 -21.00
N PHE A 172 -13.44 21.47 -21.51
CA PHE A 172 -13.88 21.16 -22.87
C PHE A 172 -15.39 21.37 -23.05
N VAL A 173 -16.21 20.88 -22.10
CA VAL A 173 -17.66 21.10 -22.11
C VAL A 173 -17.98 22.60 -22.01
N GLY A 174 -17.32 23.33 -21.13
CA GLY A 174 -17.47 24.77 -20.97
C GLY A 174 -17.16 25.51 -22.27
N ALA A 175 -16.00 25.24 -22.88
CA ALA A 175 -15.61 25.82 -24.16
C ALA A 175 -16.63 25.53 -25.28
N SER A 176 -17.19 24.32 -25.32
CA SER A 176 -18.22 23.95 -26.31
C SER A 176 -19.54 24.72 -26.14
N LYS A 177 -19.82 25.20 -24.92
CA LYS A 177 -21.01 25.98 -24.57
C LYS A 177 -20.72 27.49 -24.47
N GLY A 178 -19.47 27.91 -24.67
CA GLY A 178 -19.05 29.31 -24.54
C GLY A 178 -19.00 29.83 -23.10
N VAL A 179 -18.86 28.96 -22.10
CA VAL A 179 -18.77 29.32 -20.68
C VAL A 179 -17.41 28.97 -20.09
N ASP A 180 -17.01 29.64 -19.02
CA ASP A 180 -15.76 29.32 -18.31
C ASP A 180 -15.85 28.01 -17.49
N LEU A 181 -14.71 27.56 -16.96
CA LEU A 181 -14.60 26.30 -16.22
C LEU A 181 -15.51 26.26 -14.99
N PHE A 182 -15.57 27.35 -14.22
CA PHE A 182 -16.32 27.38 -12.96
C PHE A 182 -17.82 27.39 -13.23
N SER A 183 -18.26 28.17 -14.21
CA SER A 183 -19.64 28.17 -14.69
C SER A 183 -20.05 26.79 -15.23
N ALA A 184 -19.16 26.12 -15.98
CA ALA A 184 -19.42 24.77 -16.46
C ALA A 184 -19.58 23.77 -15.30
N LEU A 185 -18.80 23.94 -14.23
CA LEU A 185 -18.85 23.09 -13.03
C LEU A 185 -20.17 23.27 -12.26
N GLU A 186 -20.58 24.52 -12.04
CA GLU A 186 -21.84 24.87 -11.39
C GLU A 186 -23.04 24.33 -12.19
N MET A 187 -23.06 24.56 -13.51
CA MET A 187 -24.10 24.00 -14.39
C MET A 187 -24.17 22.47 -14.37
N PHE A 188 -23.08 21.79 -14.01
CA PHE A 188 -23.04 20.33 -13.92
C PHE A 188 -23.52 19.82 -12.57
N GLU A 189 -23.17 20.51 -11.49
CA GLU A 189 -23.66 20.25 -10.14
C GLU A 189 -25.20 20.35 -10.08
N ASP A 190 -25.76 21.37 -10.74
CA ASP A 190 -27.21 21.57 -10.84
C ASP A 190 -27.91 20.64 -11.86
N SER A 191 -27.14 19.82 -12.59
CA SER A 191 -27.69 18.99 -13.65
C SER A 191 -28.31 17.70 -13.12
N ALA A 192 -29.35 17.20 -13.81
CA ALA A 192 -29.92 15.88 -13.53
C ALA A 192 -28.92 14.71 -13.68
N ASN A 193 -27.76 14.95 -14.30
CA ASN A 193 -26.71 13.95 -14.48
C ASN A 193 -25.72 13.89 -13.30
N TYR A 194 -25.81 14.82 -12.35
CA TYR A 194 -24.91 14.87 -11.18
C TYR A 194 -24.97 13.57 -10.36
N GLU A 195 -26.17 13.04 -10.12
CA GLU A 195 -26.35 11.78 -9.38
C GLU A 195 -25.70 10.58 -10.10
N GLN A 196 -25.79 10.55 -11.45
CA GLN A 196 -25.11 9.51 -12.23
C GLN A 196 -23.59 9.65 -12.12
N PHE A 197 -23.08 10.88 -12.22
CA PHE A 197 -21.66 11.17 -12.03
C PHE A 197 -21.18 10.76 -10.65
N LEU A 198 -21.92 11.07 -9.59
CA LEU A 198 -21.57 10.70 -8.22
C LEU A 198 -21.41 9.18 -8.07
N ILE A 199 -22.26 8.38 -8.72
CA ILE A 199 -22.14 6.92 -8.75
C ILE A 199 -20.84 6.51 -9.46
N PHE A 200 -20.57 7.05 -10.66
CA PHE A 200 -19.34 6.75 -11.40
C PHE A 200 -18.09 7.17 -10.63
N ASP A 201 -18.11 8.35 -10.02
CA ASP A 201 -17.05 8.90 -9.20
C ASP A 201 -16.74 7.98 -8.02
N THR A 202 -17.78 7.49 -7.36
CA THR A 202 -17.65 6.53 -6.25
C THR A 202 -16.98 5.24 -6.72
N PHE A 203 -17.36 4.70 -7.90
CA PHE A 203 -16.74 3.49 -8.45
C PHE A 203 -15.27 3.70 -8.81
N ILE A 204 -14.92 4.83 -9.43
CA ILE A 204 -13.54 5.16 -9.79
C ILE A 204 -12.70 5.33 -8.52
N SER A 205 -13.21 6.08 -7.54
CA SER A 205 -12.59 6.29 -6.22
C SER A 205 -12.38 4.96 -5.48
N PHE A 206 -13.37 4.07 -5.49
CA PHE A 206 -13.23 2.72 -4.97
C PHE A 206 -12.08 1.96 -5.66
N GLY A 207 -12.03 2.00 -7.00
CA GLY A 207 -10.98 1.37 -7.78
C GLY A 207 -9.57 1.90 -7.45
N ILE A 208 -9.45 3.22 -7.29
CA ILE A 208 -8.20 3.89 -6.90
C ILE A 208 -7.73 3.40 -5.53
N ILE A 209 -8.60 3.43 -4.52
CA ILE A 209 -8.28 2.96 -3.17
C ILE A 209 -7.91 1.48 -3.19
N TRP A 210 -8.72 0.67 -3.88
CA TRP A 210 -8.50 -0.77 -3.97
C TRP A 210 -7.15 -1.10 -4.62
N HIS A 211 -6.77 -0.38 -5.67
CA HIS A 211 -5.50 -0.54 -6.36
C HIS A 211 -4.32 -0.07 -5.51
N ALA A 212 -4.43 1.09 -4.86
CA ALA A 212 -3.36 1.66 -4.04
C ALA A 212 -3.01 0.75 -2.85
N PHE A 213 -4.01 0.14 -2.22
CA PHE A 213 -3.84 -0.77 -1.09
C PHE A 213 -3.59 -2.24 -1.48
N LYS A 214 -3.43 -2.57 -2.77
CA LYS A 214 -3.25 -3.95 -3.25
C LYS A 214 -2.18 -4.75 -2.48
N PHE A 215 -1.08 -4.09 -2.09
CA PHE A 215 0.02 -4.74 -1.39
C PHE A 215 -0.14 -4.78 0.15
N CYS A 216 -1.08 -4.00 0.70
CA CYS A 216 -1.45 -4.07 2.12
C CYS A 216 -2.23 -5.35 2.46
N ARG A 217 -2.93 -5.91 1.47
CA ARG A 217 -3.73 -7.13 1.62
C ARG A 217 -2.94 -8.43 1.43
N LYS A 218 -1.66 -8.34 1.09
CA LYS A 218 -0.80 -9.53 0.89
C LYS A 218 -0.16 -9.92 2.21
N GLU A 219 -0.18 -11.21 2.52
CA GLU A 219 0.54 -11.73 3.68
C GLU A 219 2.05 -11.48 3.54
N VAL A 220 2.64 -10.92 4.59
CA VAL A 220 4.09 -10.76 4.68
C VAL A 220 4.63 -11.94 5.49
N LYS A 221 4.90 -13.06 4.82
CA LYS A 221 5.58 -14.24 5.43
C LYS A 221 7.07 -13.95 5.60
N GLN A 222 7.64 -14.32 6.74
CA GLN A 222 9.09 -14.30 7.00
C GLN A 222 9.83 -15.19 6.00
#